data_AF-A0A7D9DZC9-F1
#
_entry.id   AF-A0A7D9DZC9-F1
#
_cell.length_a   1.000
_cell.length_b   1.000
_cell.length_c   1.000
_cell.angle_alpha   90.00
_cell.angle_beta   90.00
_cell.angle_gamma   90.00
#
_symmetry.space_group_name_H-M   'P 1'
#
loop_
_entity.id
_entity.type
_entity.pdbx_description
1 polymer ?
#
loop_
_entity_poly.entity_id
_entity_poly.type
_entity_poly.pdbx_seq_one_letter_code
_entity_poly.pdbx_strand_id
1 'polypeptide(L)'
;MDGDNFETNPDEAEGLQNIDQSPTDDDLSMLIEECEKLLEVEKINKQQNKCNWKKRMENLSTNWESCRQNIFHTVLSSAAANIDTCSRCLVNKCVIYCQECPDPKSLCSACDEEVHHKYPLHDRDGI
;
A
#
# COMPACT_ATOMS: atom_id res chain seq x y z
N MET A 1 53.41 -35.22 -63.91
CA MET A 1 53.26 -33.86 -64.44
C MET A 1 51.90 -33.70 -65.07
N ASP A 2 50.84 -33.31 -64.38
CA ASP A 2 50.42 -33.26 -62.97
C ASP A 2 49.15 -32.40 -63.02
N GLY A 3 48.13 -32.77 -62.25
CA GLY A 3 47.03 -31.88 -61.84
C GLY A 3 45.79 -31.89 -62.75
N ASP A 4 44.57 -31.94 -62.24
CA ASP A 4 44.07 -32.12 -60.87
C ASP A 4 42.63 -32.63 -60.97
N ASN A 5 42.30 -33.52 -60.04
CA ASN A 5 40.97 -33.99 -59.72
C ASN A 5 40.23 -32.87 -58.97
N PHE A 6 39.01 -32.53 -59.36
CA PHE A 6 38.07 -31.91 -58.42
C PHE A 6 36.74 -32.64 -58.49
N GLU A 7 36.67 -33.68 -57.66
CA GLU A 7 35.46 -34.28 -57.14
C GLU A 7 34.58 -33.19 -56.52
N THR A 8 33.38 -33.00 -57.08
CA THR A 8 32.29 -32.42 -56.29
C THR A 8 31.66 -33.55 -55.49
N ASN A 9 32.00 -33.55 -54.20
CA ASN A 9 31.57 -34.44 -53.14
C ASN A 9 30.03 -34.50 -53.00
N PRO A 10 29.47 -35.63 -52.51
CA PRO A 10 28.05 -35.84 -52.31
C PRO A 10 27.67 -35.28 -50.94
N ASP A 11 27.05 -34.13 -50.91
CA ASP A 11 26.39 -33.66 -49.70
C ASP A 11 25.20 -32.78 -50.11
N GLU A 12 24.15 -32.86 -49.30
CA GLU A 12 22.99 -31.96 -49.29
C GLU A 12 21.87 -32.27 -50.29
N ALA A 13 21.34 -33.48 -50.18
CA ALA A 13 19.88 -33.63 -50.19
C ALA A 13 19.48 -34.42 -48.95
N GLU A 14 19.76 -33.87 -47.77
CA GLU A 14 19.04 -34.25 -46.57
C GLU A 14 17.57 -33.94 -46.83
N GLY A 15 16.84 -34.97 -47.22
CA GLY A 15 15.40 -34.97 -47.18
C GLY A 15 14.99 -34.67 -45.76
N LEU A 16 14.61 -33.42 -45.50
CA LEU A 16 13.88 -33.00 -44.33
C LEU A 16 12.70 -33.95 -44.17
N GLN A 17 12.86 -34.93 -43.29
CA GLN A 17 11.74 -35.66 -42.73
C GLN A 17 10.97 -34.62 -41.93
N ASN A 18 10.01 -33.97 -42.60
CA ASN A 18 8.96 -33.21 -41.96
C ASN A 18 8.13 -34.24 -41.20
N ILE A 19 8.56 -34.53 -39.97
CA ILE A 19 7.77 -35.29 -39.04
C ILE A 19 6.61 -34.36 -38.67
N ASP A 20 5.50 -34.52 -39.38
CA ASP A 20 4.21 -33.98 -38.96
C ASP A 20 3.85 -34.69 -37.64
N GLN A 21 4.40 -34.17 -36.53
CA GLN A 21 4.03 -34.57 -35.17
C GLN A 21 2.65 -33.99 -34.89
N SER A 22 1.63 -34.56 -35.52
CA SER A 22 0.27 -34.51 -34.99
C SER A 22 0.35 -35.01 -33.55
N PRO A 23 -0.09 -34.22 -32.55
CA PRO A 23 -0.12 -34.68 -31.17
C PRO A 23 -0.81 -36.03 -31.09
N THR A 24 -0.19 -36.97 -30.40
CA THR A 24 -0.84 -38.26 -30.18
C THR A 24 -1.98 -38.10 -29.17
N ASP A 25 -2.93 -39.03 -29.17
CA ASP A 25 -4.06 -39.01 -28.23
C ASP A 25 -3.56 -39.07 -26.76
N ASP A 26 -2.40 -39.70 -26.56
CA ASP A 26 -1.67 -39.73 -25.28
C ASP A 26 -1.11 -38.34 -24.91
N ASP A 27 -0.56 -37.57 -25.87
CA ASP A 27 -0.07 -36.21 -25.64
C ASP A 27 -1.20 -35.24 -25.25
N LEU A 28 -2.36 -35.38 -25.91
CA LEU A 28 -3.56 -34.63 -25.58
C LEU A 28 -4.08 -34.99 -24.19
N SER A 29 -4.08 -36.27 -23.84
CA SER A 29 -4.50 -36.75 -22.52
C SER A 29 -3.59 -36.21 -21.41
N MET A 30 -2.27 -36.20 -21.61
CA MET A 30 -1.32 -35.60 -20.67
C MET A 30 -1.54 -34.09 -20.50
N LEU A 31 -1.78 -33.37 -21.60
CA LEU A 31 -2.07 -31.93 -21.56
C LEU A 31 -3.35 -31.61 -20.78
N ILE A 32 -4.40 -32.42 -20.97
CA ILE A 32 -5.66 -32.27 -20.22
C ILE A 32 -5.40 -32.48 -18.72
N GLU A 33 -4.66 -33.53 -18.36
CA GLU A 33 -4.32 -33.83 -16.97
C GLU A 33 -3.50 -32.71 -16.31
N GLU A 34 -2.56 -32.10 -17.05
CA GLU A 34 -1.78 -30.94 -16.60
C GLU A 34 -2.68 -29.71 -16.38
N CYS A 35 -3.60 -29.44 -17.31
CA CYS A 35 -4.56 -28.35 -17.20
C CYS A 35 -5.51 -28.53 -15.99
N GLU A 36 -5.97 -29.75 -15.72
CA GLU A 36 -6.79 -30.06 -14.57
C GLU A 36 -6.04 -29.83 -13.24
N LYS A 37 -4.77 -30.24 -13.18
CA LYS A 37 -3.90 -29.97 -12.01
C LYS A 37 -3.73 -28.47 -11.77
N LEU A 38 -3.49 -27.69 -12.83
CA LEU A 38 -3.36 -26.23 -12.73
C LEU A 38 -4.65 -25.57 -12.23
N LEU A 39 -5.81 -26.00 -12.74
CA LEU A 39 -7.12 -25.49 -12.29
C LEU A 39 -7.37 -25.79 -10.82
N GLU A 40 -6.97 -26.96 -10.33
CA GLU A 40 -7.14 -27.33 -8.93
C GLU A 40 -6.23 -26.49 -8.01
N VAL A 41 -4.98 -26.27 -8.41
CA VAL A 41 -4.07 -25.35 -7.73
C VAL A 41 -4.65 -23.92 -7.69
N GLU A 42 -5.25 -23.47 -8.78
CA GLU A 42 -5.82 -22.13 -8.87
C GLU A 42 -7.05 -21.95 -7.97
N LYS A 43 -7.90 -22.98 -7.84
CA LYS A 43 -9.02 -22.99 -6.89
C LYS A 43 -8.52 -22.89 -5.45
N ILE A 44 -7.53 -23.70 -5.07
CA ILE A 44 -6.92 -23.69 -3.74
C ILE A 44 -6.34 -22.30 -3.44
N ASN A 45 -5.59 -21.71 -4.39
CA ASN A 45 -5.00 -20.38 -4.26
C ASN A 45 -6.06 -19.28 -4.10
N LYS A 46 -7.14 -19.31 -4.90
CA LYS A 46 -8.25 -18.35 -4.75
C LYS A 46 -8.91 -18.44 -3.38
N GLN A 47 -9.08 -19.65 -2.87
CA GLN A 47 -9.71 -19.89 -1.57
C GLN A 47 -8.82 -19.46 -0.40
N GLN A 48 -7.51 -19.73 -0.49
CA GLN A 48 -6.51 -19.21 0.45
C GLN A 48 -6.43 -17.68 0.41
N ASN A 49 -6.43 -17.06 -0.77
CA ASN A 49 -6.40 -15.60 -0.91
C ASN A 49 -7.63 -14.93 -0.30
N LYS A 50 -8.82 -15.50 -0.48
CA LYS A 50 -10.06 -15.00 0.16
C LYS A 50 -10.01 -15.12 1.68
N CYS A 51 -9.48 -16.24 2.20
CA CYS A 51 -9.25 -16.43 3.64
C CYS A 51 -8.24 -15.41 4.18
N ASN A 52 -7.17 -15.14 3.42
CA ASN A 52 -6.15 -14.16 3.76
C ASN A 52 -6.72 -12.74 3.84
N TRP A 53 -7.57 -12.34 2.89
CA TRP A 53 -8.25 -11.05 2.93
C TRP A 53 -9.10 -10.87 4.19
N LYS A 54 -9.94 -11.87 4.53
CA LYS A 54 -10.76 -11.82 5.74
C LYS A 54 -9.89 -11.63 6.99
N LYS A 55 -8.83 -12.44 7.11
CA LYS A 55 -7.87 -12.34 8.22
C LYS A 55 -7.17 -10.99 8.27
N ARG A 56 -6.80 -10.42 7.12
CA ARG A 56 -6.21 -9.07 7.04
C ARG A 56 -7.18 -8.00 7.54
N MET A 57 -8.46 -8.12 7.20
CA MET A 57 -9.48 -7.17 7.65
C MET A 57 -9.74 -7.27 9.17
N GLU A 58 -9.82 -8.49 9.69
CA GLU A 58 -9.94 -8.73 11.15
C GLU A 58 -8.73 -8.20 11.91
N ASN A 59 -7.52 -8.45 11.40
CA ASN A 59 -6.29 -7.91 11.97
C ASN A 59 -6.27 -6.38 11.92
N LEU A 60 -6.66 -5.76 10.79
CA LEU A 60 -6.73 -4.31 10.66
C LEU A 60 -7.68 -3.71 11.70
N SER A 61 -8.88 -4.27 11.82
CA SER A 61 -9.88 -3.81 12.79
C SER A 61 -9.39 -3.95 14.23
N THR A 62 -8.77 -5.08 14.56
CA THR A 62 -8.26 -5.34 15.91
C THR A 62 -7.09 -4.42 16.24
N ASN A 63 -6.15 -4.27 15.31
CA ASN A 63 -5.01 -3.38 15.47
C ASN A 63 -5.48 -1.93 15.63
N TRP A 64 -6.41 -1.48 14.78
CA TRP A 64 -6.98 -0.14 14.86
C TRP A 64 -7.61 0.11 16.23
N GLU A 65 -8.49 -0.78 16.70
CA GLU A 65 -9.11 -0.63 18.02
C GLU A 65 -8.06 -0.57 19.15
N SER A 66 -7.03 -1.42 19.06
CA SER A 66 -5.97 -1.46 20.07
C SER A 66 -5.07 -0.21 20.09
N CYS A 67 -4.83 0.43 18.94
CA CYS A 67 -3.91 1.56 18.85
C CYS A 67 -4.62 2.91 18.83
N ARG A 68 -5.92 2.96 18.52
CA ARG A 68 -6.68 4.21 18.36
C ARG A 68 -6.58 5.13 19.56
N GLN A 69 -6.73 4.60 20.77
CA GLN A 69 -6.62 5.40 22.00
C GLN A 69 -5.22 5.99 22.17
N ASN A 70 -4.19 5.20 21.90
CA ASN A 70 -2.80 5.65 21.99
C ASN A 70 -2.50 6.73 20.95
N ILE A 71 -2.92 6.52 19.69
CA ILE A 71 -2.77 7.53 18.63
C ILE A 71 -3.46 8.84 19.04
N PHE A 72 -4.70 8.75 19.52
CA PHE A 72 -5.46 9.91 19.96
C PHE A 72 -4.77 10.64 21.12
N HIS A 73 -4.35 9.91 22.15
CA HIS A 73 -3.65 10.48 23.30
C HIS A 73 -2.32 11.14 22.89
N THR A 74 -1.54 10.49 22.02
CA THR A 74 -0.28 11.03 21.51
C THR A 74 -0.49 12.32 20.74
N VAL A 75 -1.51 12.37 19.86
CA VAL A 75 -1.83 13.59 19.10
C VAL A 75 -2.31 14.72 20.01
N LEU A 76 -3.18 14.42 20.98
CA LEU A 76 -3.60 15.42 21.96
C LEU A 76 -2.43 15.95 22.79
N SER A 77 -1.54 15.06 23.23
CA SER A 77 -0.39 15.44 24.05
C SER A 77 0.61 16.28 23.27
N SER A 78 0.81 16.00 21.97
CA SER A 78 1.71 16.79 21.12
C SER A 78 1.14 18.16 20.75
N ALA A 79 -0.19 18.28 20.72
CA ALA A 79 -0.90 19.54 20.46
C ALA A 79 -1.13 20.39 21.73
N ALA A 80 -0.85 19.85 22.92
CA ALA A 80 -1.06 20.55 24.18
C ALA A 80 -0.21 21.83 24.28
N ALA A 81 -0.74 22.81 24.99
CA ALA A 81 0.02 24.03 25.30
C ALA A 81 1.23 23.67 26.17
N ASN A 82 2.44 23.79 25.59
CA ASN A 82 3.71 23.56 26.30
C ASN A 82 4.20 24.80 27.07
N ILE A 83 3.42 25.88 27.07
CA ILE A 83 3.73 27.14 27.75
C ILE A 83 2.71 27.30 28.88
N ASP A 84 3.17 27.59 30.09
CA ASP A 84 2.28 27.72 31.25
C ASP A 84 1.49 29.03 31.27
N THR A 85 1.97 30.08 30.57
CA THR A 85 1.40 31.43 30.61
C THR A 85 0.92 31.86 29.23
N CYS A 86 -0.24 32.52 29.18
CA CYS A 86 -0.81 33.09 27.96
C CYS A 86 0.18 34.06 27.31
N SER A 87 0.51 33.84 26.03
CA SER A 87 1.45 34.67 25.28
C SER A 87 0.92 36.06 24.93
N ARG A 88 -0.39 36.30 25.12
CA ARG A 88 -1.03 37.59 24.87
C ARG A 88 -1.06 38.50 26.09
N CYS A 89 -1.62 38.02 27.21
CA CYS A 89 -1.75 38.83 28.42
C CYS A 89 -0.59 38.67 29.39
N LEU A 90 0.21 37.60 29.28
CA LEU A 90 1.35 37.28 30.17
C LEU A 90 1.00 37.13 31.66
N VAL A 91 -0.30 37.07 32.00
CA VAL A 91 -0.80 36.96 33.38
C VAL A 91 -1.46 35.60 33.61
N ASN A 92 -2.44 35.26 32.78
CA ASN A 92 -3.26 34.07 33.00
C ASN A 92 -2.56 32.80 32.49
N LYS A 93 -2.95 31.67 33.08
CA LYS A 93 -2.50 30.36 32.63
C LYS A 93 -2.89 30.12 31.17
N CYS A 94 -1.97 29.62 30.37
CA CYS A 94 -2.28 29.13 29.04
C CYS A 94 -3.06 27.82 29.15
N VAL A 95 -4.19 27.73 28.45
CA VAL A 95 -5.03 26.53 28.43
C VAL A 95 -5.26 26.01 27.02
N ILE A 96 -4.99 26.84 26.01
CA ILE A 96 -5.26 26.54 24.60
C ILE A 96 -4.03 26.87 23.78
N TYR A 97 -3.69 25.96 22.86
CA TYR A 97 -2.75 26.22 21.79
C TYR A 97 -3.44 26.05 20.44
N CYS A 98 -3.45 27.12 19.65
CA CYS A 98 -4.11 27.18 18.35
C CYS A 98 -3.05 27.26 17.24
N GLN A 99 -2.86 26.19 16.47
CA GLN A 99 -1.85 26.16 15.39
C GLN A 99 -2.21 27.04 14.19
N GLU A 100 -3.51 27.19 13.93
CA GLU A 100 -4.06 27.90 12.78
C GLU A 100 -4.20 29.40 13.02
N CYS A 101 -4.20 29.83 14.28
CA CYS A 101 -4.22 31.24 14.64
C CYS A 101 -2.89 31.91 14.27
N PRO A 102 -2.91 33.16 13.79
CA PRO A 102 -1.70 33.99 13.78
C PRO A 102 -1.22 34.21 15.22
N ASP A 103 0.07 34.54 15.38
CA ASP A 103 0.61 34.81 16.72
C ASP A 103 -0.20 35.90 17.45
N PRO A 104 -0.49 35.72 18.74
CA PRO A 104 -0.06 34.62 19.62
C PRO A 104 -0.93 33.36 19.55
N LYS A 105 -0.28 32.18 19.49
CA LYS A 105 -0.92 30.85 19.42
C LYS A 105 -1.28 30.21 20.77
N SER A 106 -0.60 30.61 21.84
CA SER A 106 -0.78 30.07 23.19
C SER A 106 -1.58 31.06 24.03
N LEU A 107 -2.82 30.72 24.37
CA LEU A 107 -3.80 31.66 24.93
C LEU A 107 -4.44 31.12 26.22
N CYS A 108 -4.81 32.04 27.10
CA CYS A 108 -5.84 31.78 28.10
C CYS A 108 -7.23 31.95 27.47
N SER A 109 -8.26 31.35 28.06
CA SER A 109 -9.65 31.42 27.57
C SER A 109 -10.12 32.84 27.17
N ALA A 110 -9.93 33.83 28.06
CA ALA A 110 -10.34 35.20 27.74
C ALA A 110 -9.63 35.79 26.50
N CYS A 111 -8.34 35.49 26.31
CA CYS A 111 -7.60 35.96 25.15
C CYS A 111 -7.93 35.15 23.89
N ASP A 112 -8.32 33.89 24.05
CA ASP A 112 -8.75 33.00 22.98
C ASP A 112 -10.02 33.53 22.31
N GLU A 113 -11.05 33.83 23.10
CA GLU A 113 -12.30 34.43 22.62
C GLU A 113 -12.05 35.71 21.82
N GLU A 114 -11.23 36.62 22.35
CA GLU A 114 -10.91 37.87 21.67
C GLU A 114 -10.15 37.66 20.35
N VAL A 115 -9.21 36.72 20.29
CA VAL A 115 -8.48 36.40 19.05
C VAL A 115 -9.43 35.82 18.02
N HIS A 116 -10.25 34.83 18.40
CA HIS A 116 -11.14 34.15 17.46
C HIS A 116 -12.28 35.06 16.97
N HIS A 117 -12.75 35.99 17.81
CA HIS A 117 -13.66 37.04 17.36
C HIS A 117 -13.06 37.95 16.28
N LYS A 118 -11.75 38.21 16.36
CA LYS A 118 -11.03 39.04 15.38
C LYS A 118 -10.69 38.29 14.09
N TYR A 119 -10.62 36.96 14.13
CA TYR A 119 -10.30 36.11 12.98
C TYR A 119 -11.45 35.15 12.66
N PRO A 120 -12.60 35.65 12.17
CA PRO A 120 -13.82 34.86 11.97
C PRO A 120 -13.73 33.82 10.84
N LEU A 121 -12.62 33.80 10.09
CA LEU A 121 -12.36 32.78 9.06
C LEU A 121 -11.66 31.54 9.62
N HIS A 122 -11.24 31.57 10.89
CA HIS A 122 -10.72 30.40 11.56
C HIS A 122 -11.90 29.54 12.03
N ASP A 123 -11.94 28.28 11.60
CA ASP A 123 -13.03 27.32 11.86
C ASP A 123 -12.97 26.76 13.29
N ARG A 124 -13.01 27.68 14.26
CA ARG A 124 -12.98 27.39 15.68
C ARG A 124 -13.58 28.55 16.47
N ASP A 125 -14.50 28.22 17.37
CA ASP A 125 -14.98 29.15 18.39
C ASP A 125 -13.98 29.27 19.55
N GLY A 126 -13.94 30.44 20.18
CA GLY A 126 -13.20 30.63 21.44
C GLY A 126 -13.78 29.80 22.59
N ILE A 127 -12.93 29.41 23.55
CA ILE A 127 -13.31 28.59 24.72
C ILE A 127 -13.05 29.30 26.03
#